data_AF-A0A5N7ZBU4-F1
#
_entry.id   AF-A0A5N7ZBU4-F1
#
_cell.length_a   1.000
_cell.length_b   1.000
_cell.length_c   1.000
_cell.angle_alpha   90.00
_cell.angle_beta   90.00
_cell.angle_gamma   90.00
#
_symmetry.space_group_name_H-M   'P 1'
#
loop_
_entity.id
_entity.type
_entity.pdbx_description
1 polymer ?
#
loop_
_entity_poly.entity_id
_entity_poly.type
_entity_poly.pdbx_seq_one_letter_code
_entity_poly.pdbx_strand_id
1 'polypeptide(L)'
;MNTFWQFMKRNYKIVLLITALSAILWSFMPSKKSDPEKDRLLLELLTFVLEKGHYDPVQMDDAFSKSVYKEYISALDPSKRFFIQSDIDEFSKYETQIDDMIRNKDLTFFDLTYTRLMERMGEAKGIYKDILARPFDFNTDEQINLDYDKQPFSKNKLELKSRWEKQLKLNVLSSVTDKLKLQEKDKEDKGTKKEGTTTKKESDSKPKTM
;
A
#
# COMPACT_ATOMS: atom_id res chain seq x y z
N MET A 1 -35.32 -31.67 -10.73
CA MET A 1 -36.06 -30.40 -10.52
C MET A 1 -35.46 -29.71 -9.31
N ASN A 2 -34.99 -28.46 -9.44
CA ASN A 2 -34.32 -27.74 -8.35
C ASN A 2 -35.27 -27.53 -7.17
N THR A 3 -35.02 -28.25 -6.07
CA THR A 3 -35.71 -28.15 -4.78
C THR A 3 -35.79 -26.71 -4.27
N PHE A 4 -34.76 -25.92 -4.56
CA PHE A 4 -34.68 -24.49 -4.27
C PHE A 4 -35.80 -23.66 -4.94
N TRP A 5 -36.15 -23.99 -6.19
CA TRP A 5 -37.17 -23.25 -6.94
C TRP A 5 -38.59 -23.58 -6.46
N GLN A 6 -38.82 -24.82 -6.06
CA GLN A 6 -40.09 -25.22 -5.43
C GLN A 6 -40.27 -24.55 -4.05
N PHE A 7 -39.19 -24.41 -3.27
CA PHE A 7 -39.20 -23.68 -2.01
C PHE A 7 -39.53 -22.19 -2.20
N MET A 8 -38.87 -21.50 -3.13
CA MET A 8 -39.17 -20.09 -3.45
C MET A 8 -40.61 -19.87 -3.92
N LYS A 9 -41.17 -20.78 -4.73
CA LYS A 9 -42.57 -20.70 -5.17
C LYS A 9 -43.56 -20.92 -4.03
N ARG A 10 -43.31 -21.90 -3.15
CA ARG A 10 -44.21 -22.23 -2.04
C ARG A 10 -44.21 -21.14 -0.96
N ASN A 11 -43.08 -20.46 -0.77
CA ASN A 11 -42.86 -19.50 0.31
C ASN A 11 -42.66 -18.05 -0.20
N TYR A 12 -43.20 -17.70 -1.37
CA TYR A 12 -42.93 -16.42 -2.04
C TYR A 12 -43.22 -15.18 -1.17
N LYS A 13 -44.24 -15.23 -0.31
CA LYS A 13 -44.56 -14.13 0.63
C LYS A 13 -43.42 -13.88 1.62
N ILE A 14 -42.81 -14.94 2.14
CA ILE A 14 -41.69 -14.88 3.09
C ILE A 14 -40.44 -14.34 2.38
N VAL A 15 -40.18 -14.80 1.16
CA VAL A 15 -39.07 -14.31 0.34
C VAL A 15 -39.25 -12.82 0.01
N LEU A 16 -40.46 -12.37 -0.30
CA LEU A 16 -40.77 -10.97 -0.57
C LEU A 16 -40.60 -10.10 0.69
N LEU A 17 -40.98 -10.62 1.86
CA LEU A 17 -40.83 -9.92 3.13
C LEU A 17 -39.35 -9.81 3.53
N ILE A 18 -38.56 -10.88 3.37
CA ILE A 18 -37.11 -10.87 3.62
C ILE A 18 -36.40 -9.92 2.67
N THR A 19 -36.71 -9.94 1.37
CA THR A 19 -36.10 -9.03 0.39
C THR A 19 -36.46 -7.56 0.65
N ALA A 20 -37.70 -7.28 1.06
CA ALA A 20 -38.11 -5.95 1.48
C ALA A 20 -37.36 -5.49 2.75
N LEU A 21 -37.23 -6.37 3.75
CA LEU A 21 -36.44 -6.07 4.96
C LEU A 21 -34.97 -5.83 4.63
N SER A 22 -34.37 -6.65 3.76
CA SER A 22 -32.98 -6.47 3.31
C SER A 22 -32.78 -5.15 2.57
N ALA A 23 -33.73 -4.72 1.74
CA ALA A 23 -33.66 -3.43 1.05
C ALA A 23 -33.75 -2.24 2.02
N ILE A 24 -34.62 -2.33 3.04
CA ILE A 24 -34.73 -1.32 4.10
C ILE A 24 -33.43 -1.24 4.90
N LEU A 25 -32.86 -2.38 5.28
CA LEU A 25 -31.58 -2.44 6.00
C LEU A 25 -30.41 -1.92 5.15
N TRP A 26 -30.42 -2.14 3.83
CA TRP A 26 -29.42 -1.57 2.92
C TRP A 26 -29.51 -0.05 2.84
N SER A 27 -30.73 0.51 2.90
CA SER A 27 -30.95 1.97 2.91
C SER A 27 -30.44 2.67 4.18
N PHE A 28 -30.31 1.93 5.29
CA PHE A 28 -29.75 2.44 6.55
C PHE A 28 -28.22 2.28 6.63
N MET A 29 -27.57 1.75 5.60
CA MET A 29 -26.12 1.62 5.60
C MET A 29 -25.48 3.02 5.45
N PRO A 30 -24.81 3.56 6.47
CA PRO A 30 -24.27 4.91 6.41
C PRO A 30 -23.17 4.95 5.35
N SER A 31 -23.40 5.74 4.29
CA SER A 31 -22.34 6.07 3.35
C SER A 31 -21.36 7.01 4.07
N LYS A 32 -20.14 6.54 4.36
CA LYS A 32 -19.04 7.41 4.82
C LYS A 32 -18.65 8.34 3.66
N LYS A 33 -19.27 9.51 3.59
CA LYS A 33 -18.74 10.64 2.83
C LYS A 33 -17.95 11.51 3.80
N SER A 34 -16.80 12.04 3.36
CA SER A 34 -16.12 13.12 4.07
C SER A 34 -17.10 14.28 4.20
N ASP A 35 -17.15 14.88 5.38
CA ASP A 35 -17.99 16.02 5.67
C ASP A 35 -17.08 17.25 5.62
N PRO A 36 -17.16 18.10 4.58
CA PRO A 36 -16.22 19.20 4.39
C PRO A 36 -16.15 20.14 5.60
N GLU A 37 -17.23 20.28 6.36
CA GLU A 37 -17.26 21.10 7.57
C GLU A 37 -16.41 20.49 8.69
N LYS A 38 -16.38 19.16 8.80
CA LYS A 38 -15.51 18.47 9.77
C LYS A 38 -14.05 18.60 9.38
N ASP A 39 -13.73 18.47 8.10
CA ASP A 39 -12.35 18.57 7.62
C ASP A 39 -11.81 20.00 7.81
N ARG A 40 -12.64 21.03 7.58
CA ARG A 40 -12.31 22.43 7.89
C ARG A 40 -12.12 22.68 9.38
N LEU A 41 -12.97 22.12 10.24
CA LEU A 41 -12.84 22.24 11.69
C LEU A 41 -11.55 21.57 12.17
N LEU A 42 -11.19 20.40 11.63
CA LEU A 42 -9.94 19.72 11.93
C LEU A 42 -8.74 20.58 11.54
N LEU A 43 -8.78 21.19 10.35
CA LEU A 43 -7.70 22.06 9.89
C LEU A 43 -7.53 23.29 10.80
N GLU A 44 -8.63 23.88 11.24
CA GLU A 44 -8.64 24.99 12.19
C GLU A 44 -8.04 24.59 13.55
N LEU A 45 -8.43 23.43 14.09
CA LEU A 45 -7.89 22.92 15.35
C LEU A 45 -6.39 22.62 15.26
N LEU A 46 -5.95 22.00 14.16
CA LEU A 46 -4.53 21.74 13.92
C LEU A 46 -3.73 23.04 13.83
N THR A 47 -4.24 24.03 13.08
CA THR A 47 -3.63 25.35 12.96
C THR A 47 -3.49 26.03 14.32
N PHE A 48 -4.55 25.98 15.13
CA PHE A 48 -4.53 26.53 16.50
C PHE A 48 -3.45 25.87 17.37
N VAL A 49 -3.33 24.54 17.31
CA VAL A 49 -2.30 23.81 18.06
C VAL A 49 -0.89 24.17 17.59
N LEU A 50 -0.67 24.33 16.28
CA LEU A 50 0.63 24.70 15.73
C LEU A 50 1.04 26.14 16.08
N GLU A 51 0.10 27.09 16.04
CA GLU A 51 0.39 28.50 16.31
C GLU A 51 0.41 28.86 17.80
N LYS A 52 -0.40 28.18 18.64
CA LYS A 52 -0.59 28.55 20.06
C LYS A 52 -0.18 27.46 21.05
N GLY A 53 -0.20 26.20 20.62
CA GLY A 53 0.10 25.05 21.49
C GLY A 53 1.53 24.53 21.36
N HIS A 54 2.24 24.82 20.28
CA HIS A 54 3.60 24.37 20.06
C HIS A 54 4.60 25.21 20.86
N TYR A 55 5.61 24.56 21.47
CA TYR A 55 6.65 25.24 22.26
C TYR A 55 7.47 26.24 21.42
N ASP A 56 7.62 25.93 20.13
CA ASP A 56 8.25 26.78 19.12
C ASP A 56 7.24 27.07 18.00
N PRO A 57 6.36 28.08 18.15
CA PRO A 57 5.31 28.36 17.19
C PRO A 57 5.86 28.61 15.80
N VAL A 58 5.37 27.85 14.82
CA VAL A 58 5.80 27.99 13.44
C VAL A 58 5.14 29.22 12.81
N GLN A 59 5.92 30.01 12.08
CA GLN A 59 5.36 31.06 11.24
C GLN A 59 4.80 30.42 9.96
N MET A 60 3.49 30.50 9.77
CA MET A 60 2.82 30.07 8.54
C MET A 60 3.00 31.12 7.45
N ASP A 61 4.08 30.99 6.69
CA ASP A 61 4.50 31.80 5.54
C ASP A 61 4.87 30.92 4.33
N ASP A 62 5.39 31.53 3.26
CA ASP A 62 5.87 30.81 2.07
C ASP A 62 6.93 29.74 2.36
N ALA A 63 7.78 29.92 3.39
CA ALA A 63 8.82 28.95 3.74
C ALA A 63 8.22 27.72 4.45
N PHE A 64 7.22 27.94 5.30
CA PHE A 64 6.38 26.88 5.83
C PHE A 64 5.67 26.13 4.70
N SER A 65 5.05 26.84 3.76
CA SER A 65 4.37 26.25 2.60
C SER A 65 5.25 25.33 1.77
N LYS A 66 6.47 25.78 1.44
CA LYS A 66 7.46 24.95 0.71
C LYS A 66 7.82 23.67 1.46
N SER A 67 8.01 23.79 2.78
CA SER A 67 8.35 22.65 3.64
C SER A 67 7.20 21.65 3.71
N VAL A 68 5.98 22.13 3.93
CA VAL A 68 4.77 21.31 3.96
C VAL A 68 4.53 20.66 2.60
N TYR A 69 4.65 21.40 1.50
CA TYR A 69 4.51 20.88 0.14
C TYR A 69 5.44 19.68 -0.09
N LYS A 70 6.74 19.87 0.20
CA LYS A 70 7.75 18.83 -0.01
C LYS A 70 7.48 17.57 0.82
N GLU A 71 7.23 17.74 2.12
CA GLU A 71 6.96 16.63 3.03
C GLU A 71 5.65 15.92 2.67
N TYR A 72 4.61 16.68 2.31
CA TYR A 72 3.31 16.16 1.93
C TYR A 72 3.38 15.31 0.65
N ILE A 73 4.00 15.81 -0.42
CA ILE A 73 4.16 15.06 -1.66
C ILE A 73 5.01 13.80 -1.43
N SER A 74 6.07 13.89 -0.62
CA SER A 74 6.91 12.75 -0.27
C SER A 74 6.14 11.71 0.55
N ALA A 75 5.27 12.13 1.46
CA ALA A 75 4.41 11.24 2.23
C ALA A 75 3.30 10.58 1.40
N LEU A 76 2.78 11.27 0.37
CA LEU A 76 1.74 10.73 -0.52
C LEU A 76 2.25 9.59 -1.41
N ASP A 77 3.45 9.72 -1.97
CA ASP A 77 4.06 8.70 -2.84
C ASP A 77 5.58 8.56 -2.59
N PRO A 78 5.98 7.96 -1.44
CA PRO A 78 7.39 7.88 -1.04
C PRO A 78 8.23 7.06 -2.01
N SER A 79 7.63 6.04 -2.63
CA SER A 79 8.27 5.20 -3.63
C SER A 79 8.21 5.75 -5.06
N LYS A 80 7.59 6.93 -5.27
CA LYS A 80 7.41 7.57 -6.59
C LYS A 80 6.87 6.60 -7.65
N ARG A 81 5.84 5.83 -7.26
CA ARG A 81 5.26 4.71 -8.04
C ARG A 81 3.86 4.99 -8.58
N PHE A 82 3.26 6.11 -8.20
CA PHE A 82 1.93 6.50 -8.63
C PHE A 82 1.97 7.75 -9.50
N PHE A 83 2.62 8.81 -9.02
CA PHE A 83 2.64 10.08 -9.75
C PHE A 83 3.64 10.06 -10.93
N ILE A 84 3.31 10.84 -11.95
CA ILE A 84 4.21 11.19 -13.05
C ILE A 84 4.60 12.67 -12.97
N GLN A 85 5.63 13.06 -13.70
CA GLN A 85 6.18 14.42 -13.63
C GLN A 85 5.12 15.51 -13.88
N SER A 86 4.19 15.29 -14.82
CA SER A 86 3.10 16.24 -15.09
C SER A 86 2.15 16.46 -13.90
N ASP A 87 1.99 15.46 -13.02
CA ASP A 87 1.20 15.63 -11.79
C ASP A 87 1.94 16.57 -10.83
N ILE A 88 3.25 16.37 -10.67
CA ILE A 88 4.10 17.17 -9.80
C ILE A 88 4.21 18.61 -10.31
N ASP A 89 4.31 18.81 -11.63
CA ASP A 89 4.34 20.13 -12.26
C ASP A 89 3.01 20.88 -12.10
N GLU A 90 1.90 20.16 -11.96
CA GLU A 90 0.60 20.75 -11.62
C GLU A 90 0.54 21.15 -10.14
N PHE A 91 1.02 20.27 -9.26
CA PHE A 91 1.02 20.49 -7.82
C PHE A 91 1.97 21.62 -7.41
N SER A 92 3.10 21.80 -8.11
CA SER A 92 4.11 22.82 -7.77
C SER A 92 3.58 24.25 -7.85
N LYS A 93 2.46 24.48 -8.54
CA LYS A 93 1.78 25.78 -8.56
C LYS A 93 1.31 26.23 -7.17
N TYR A 94 1.09 25.28 -6.27
CA TYR A 94 0.60 25.52 -4.90
C TYR A 94 1.73 25.57 -3.88
N GLU A 95 2.99 25.39 -4.28
CA GLU A 95 4.15 25.22 -3.38
C GLU A 95 4.29 26.36 -2.34
N THR A 96 3.87 27.59 -2.67
CA THR A 96 3.94 28.76 -1.78
C THR A 96 2.56 29.25 -1.33
N GLN A 97 1.49 28.48 -1.54
CA GLN A 97 0.11 28.93 -1.27
C GLN A 97 -0.56 28.13 -0.14
N ILE A 98 0.11 27.12 0.40
CA ILE A 98 -0.47 26.18 1.37
C ILE A 98 -0.81 26.88 2.70
N ASP A 99 0.00 27.83 3.15
CA ASP A 99 -0.21 28.64 4.35
C ASP A 99 -1.49 29.47 4.24
N ASP A 100 -1.68 30.17 3.11
CA ASP A 100 -2.91 30.90 2.82
C ASP A 100 -4.12 29.96 2.77
N MET A 101 -3.99 28.80 2.14
CA MET A 101 -5.06 27.80 2.07
C MET A 101 -5.44 27.28 3.46
N ILE A 102 -4.46 26.98 4.31
CA ILE A 102 -4.72 26.53 5.69
C ILE A 102 -5.43 27.63 6.48
N ARG A 103 -4.98 28.88 6.40
CA ARG A 103 -5.63 30.03 7.07
C ARG A 103 -7.08 30.21 6.62
N ASN A 104 -7.34 30.03 5.33
CA ASN A 104 -8.66 30.18 4.73
C ASN A 104 -9.55 28.93 4.81
N LYS A 105 -9.06 27.85 5.43
CA LYS A 105 -9.77 26.55 5.49
C LYS A 105 -10.10 26.01 4.10
N ASP A 106 -9.23 26.27 3.13
CA ASP A 106 -9.33 25.82 1.76
C ASP A 106 -8.63 24.46 1.61
N LEU A 107 -9.40 23.47 1.14
CA LEU A 107 -8.95 22.10 0.97
C LEU A 107 -8.58 21.77 -0.50
N THR A 108 -8.66 22.76 -1.40
CA THR A 108 -8.51 22.56 -2.85
C THR A 108 -7.24 21.79 -3.22
N PHE A 109 -6.09 22.15 -2.64
CA PHE A 109 -4.82 21.44 -2.92
C PHE A 109 -4.86 19.98 -2.43
N PHE A 110 -5.36 19.74 -1.23
CA PHE A 110 -5.44 18.40 -0.64
C PHE A 110 -6.45 17.50 -1.38
N ASP A 111 -7.58 18.07 -1.82
CA ASP A 111 -8.56 17.36 -2.64
C ASP A 111 -7.99 17.03 -4.03
N LEU A 112 -7.24 17.94 -4.64
CA LEU A 112 -6.59 17.74 -5.93
C LEU A 112 -5.58 16.58 -5.89
N THR A 113 -4.64 16.61 -4.95
CA THR A 113 -3.59 15.60 -4.83
C THR A 113 -4.15 14.24 -4.42
N TYR A 114 -5.12 14.21 -3.49
CA TYR A 114 -5.82 12.98 -3.10
C TYR A 114 -6.57 12.36 -4.28
N THR A 115 -7.35 13.17 -5.00
CA THR A 115 -8.10 12.71 -6.17
C THR A 115 -7.15 12.14 -7.24
N ARG A 116 -6.05 12.84 -7.53
CA ARG A 116 -5.04 12.37 -8.48
C ARG A 116 -4.36 11.09 -8.00
N LEU A 117 -4.08 10.95 -6.70
CA LEU A 117 -3.53 9.71 -6.16
C LEU A 117 -4.49 8.54 -6.36
N MET A 118 -5.78 8.72 -6.07
CA MET A 118 -6.80 7.68 -6.27
C MET A 118 -6.92 7.27 -7.74
N GLU A 119 -6.87 8.25 -8.66
CA GLU A 119 -6.82 8.01 -10.11
C GLU A 119 -5.59 7.16 -10.48
N ARG A 120 -4.38 7.59 -10.10
CA ARG A 120 -3.13 6.89 -10.39
C ARG A 120 -3.06 5.50 -9.75
N MET A 121 -3.61 5.32 -8.56
CA MET A 121 -3.76 3.99 -7.94
C MET A 121 -4.71 3.10 -8.74
N GLY A 122 -5.77 3.66 -9.31
CA GLY A 122 -6.66 2.97 -10.24
C GLY A 122 -5.92 2.51 -11.51
N GLU A 123 -5.15 3.40 -12.12
CA GLU A 123 -4.33 3.09 -13.31
C GLU A 123 -3.24 2.03 -13.01
N ALA A 124 -2.57 2.14 -11.86
CA ALA A 124 -1.57 1.19 -11.41
C ALA A 124 -2.12 -0.22 -11.28
N LYS A 125 -3.43 -0.37 -10.98
CA LYS A 125 -4.10 -1.69 -10.99
C LYS A 125 -4.13 -2.36 -12.36
N GLY A 126 -4.24 -1.57 -13.43
CA GLY A 126 -4.11 -2.07 -14.79
C GLY A 126 -2.66 -2.45 -15.11
N ILE A 127 -1.71 -1.59 -14.72
CA ILE A 127 -0.28 -1.79 -14.99
C ILE A 127 0.22 -3.14 -14.47
N TYR A 128 -0.02 -3.48 -13.20
CA TYR A 128 0.50 -4.75 -12.68
C TYR A 128 -0.19 -5.96 -13.32
N LYS A 129 -1.48 -5.88 -13.68
CA LYS A 129 -2.18 -6.96 -14.39
C LYS A 129 -1.54 -7.24 -15.75
N ASP A 130 -1.25 -6.18 -16.50
CA ASP A 130 -0.60 -6.29 -17.81
C ASP A 130 0.81 -6.87 -17.72
N ILE A 131 1.57 -6.47 -16.68
CA ILE A 131 2.93 -6.96 -16.46
C ILE A 131 2.89 -8.45 -16.11
N LEU A 132 2.05 -8.85 -15.15
CA LEU A 132 1.96 -10.22 -14.66
C LEU A 132 1.25 -11.19 -15.63
N ALA A 133 0.61 -10.68 -16.69
CA ALA A 133 0.05 -11.51 -17.75
C ALA A 133 1.13 -12.24 -18.57
N ARG A 134 2.39 -11.80 -18.48
CA ARG A 134 3.54 -12.41 -19.17
C ARG A 134 4.57 -12.87 -18.14
N PRO A 135 5.27 -13.98 -18.38
CA PRO A 135 6.37 -14.39 -17.52
C PRO A 135 7.50 -13.35 -17.56
N PHE A 136 8.19 -13.18 -16.43
CA PHE A 136 9.38 -12.35 -16.36
C PHE A 136 10.56 -13.05 -17.01
N ASP A 137 11.33 -12.31 -17.79
CA ASP A 137 12.68 -12.71 -18.21
C ASP A 137 13.69 -12.22 -17.17
N PHE A 138 14.49 -13.15 -16.65
CA PHE A 138 15.56 -12.92 -15.67
C PHE A 138 16.96 -13.17 -16.26
N ASN A 139 17.07 -13.40 -17.57
CA ASN A 139 18.37 -13.61 -18.23
C ASN A 139 19.05 -12.29 -18.63
N THR A 140 18.37 -11.17 -18.45
CA THR A 140 18.86 -9.82 -18.76
C THR A 140 19.49 -9.18 -17.53
N ASP A 141 20.65 -8.54 -17.71
CA ASP A 141 21.25 -7.70 -16.67
C ASP A 141 20.48 -6.36 -16.58
N GLU A 142 19.83 -6.14 -15.44
CA GLU A 142 18.97 -4.98 -15.20
C GLU A 142 19.30 -4.36 -13.84
N GLN A 143 19.19 -3.03 -13.76
CA GLN A 143 19.38 -2.28 -12.53
C GLN A 143 18.11 -1.53 -12.15
N ILE A 144 17.87 -1.46 -10.84
CA ILE A 144 16.80 -0.69 -10.20
C ILE A 144 17.41 0.17 -9.09
N ASN A 145 17.06 1.45 -9.07
CA ASN A 145 17.42 2.34 -7.98
C ASN A 145 16.38 2.22 -6.86
N LEU A 146 16.84 1.97 -5.63
CA LEU A 146 16.00 1.87 -4.43
C LEU A 146 16.06 3.14 -3.56
N ASP A 147 16.93 4.10 -3.91
CA ASP A 147 16.95 5.44 -3.31
C ASP A 147 15.90 6.31 -4.02
N TYR A 148 14.63 6.08 -3.65
CA TYR A 148 13.48 6.77 -4.25
C TYR A 148 13.53 8.27 -3.99
N ASP A 149 14.03 8.70 -2.83
CA ASP A 149 14.09 10.11 -2.45
C ASP A 149 14.94 10.92 -3.44
N LYS A 150 16.05 10.36 -3.91
CA LYS A 150 16.95 11.00 -4.89
C LYS A 150 16.52 10.82 -6.36
N GLN A 151 15.54 9.98 -6.63
CA GLN A 151 15.11 9.71 -8.00
C GLN A 151 14.01 10.68 -8.46
N PRO A 152 14.01 11.18 -9.72
CA PRO A 152 12.88 11.94 -10.23
C PRO A 152 11.61 11.09 -10.40
N PHE A 153 10.46 11.74 -10.39
CA PHE A 153 9.19 11.11 -10.79
C PHE A 153 9.27 10.64 -12.24
N SER A 154 8.48 9.62 -12.58
CA SER A 154 8.48 9.08 -13.96
C SER A 154 8.00 10.15 -14.93
N LYS A 155 8.68 10.35 -16.05
CA LYS A 155 8.31 11.39 -17.04
C LYS A 155 6.92 11.16 -17.62
N ASN A 156 6.53 9.89 -17.78
CA ASN A 156 5.28 9.48 -18.38
C ASN A 156 4.86 8.08 -17.92
N LYS A 157 3.68 7.65 -18.36
CA LYS A 157 3.09 6.35 -18.03
C LYS A 157 3.92 5.15 -18.51
N LEU A 158 4.68 5.28 -19.61
CA LEU A 158 5.54 4.20 -20.10
C LEU A 158 6.73 3.97 -19.18
N GLU A 159 7.38 5.05 -18.76
CA GLU A 159 8.47 4.97 -17.78
C GLU A 159 7.96 4.44 -16.44
N LEU A 160 6.78 4.87 -16.00
CA LEU A 160 6.13 4.36 -14.79
C LEU A 160 5.89 2.84 -14.88
N LYS A 161 5.38 2.35 -16.02
CA LYS A 161 5.17 0.92 -16.27
C LYS A 161 6.48 0.14 -16.22
N SER A 162 7.55 0.64 -16.82
CA SER A 162 8.88 0.01 -16.75
C SER A 162 9.42 -0.04 -15.31
N ARG A 163 9.20 1.02 -14.52
CA ARG A 163 9.55 1.06 -13.09
C ARG A 163 8.78 0.01 -12.29
N TRP A 164 7.48 -0.12 -12.54
CA TRP A 164 6.66 -1.17 -11.94
C TRP A 164 7.14 -2.58 -12.32
N GLU A 165 7.53 -2.80 -13.56
CA GLU A 165 8.05 -4.10 -14.02
C GLU A 165 9.33 -4.49 -13.27
N LYS A 166 10.29 -3.57 -13.17
CA LYS A 166 11.52 -3.79 -12.40
C LYS A 166 11.24 -4.05 -10.92
N GLN A 167 10.32 -3.30 -10.32
CA GLN A 167 9.94 -3.48 -8.93
C GLN A 167 9.31 -4.87 -8.69
N LEU A 168 8.44 -5.31 -9.58
CA LEU A 168 7.81 -6.63 -9.49
C LEU A 168 8.82 -7.75 -9.70
N LYS A 169 9.74 -7.62 -10.67
CA LYS A 169 10.88 -8.54 -10.84
C LYS A 169 11.71 -8.64 -9.56
N LEU A 170 12.07 -7.51 -8.95
CA LEU A 170 12.81 -7.49 -7.68
C LEU A 170 12.06 -8.22 -6.57
N ASN A 171 10.76 -7.95 -6.41
CA ASN A 171 9.93 -8.62 -5.39
C ASN A 171 9.89 -10.15 -5.59
N VAL A 172 9.82 -10.61 -6.86
CA VAL A 172 9.87 -12.04 -7.17
C VAL A 172 11.23 -12.62 -6.80
N LEU A 173 12.33 -11.97 -7.19
CA LEU A 173 13.68 -12.43 -6.87
C LEU A 173 13.88 -12.51 -5.35
N SER A 174 13.51 -11.47 -4.60
CA SER A 174 13.56 -11.49 -3.13
C SER A 174 12.76 -12.65 -2.55
N SER A 175 11.52 -12.85 -3.00
CA SER A 175 10.67 -13.94 -2.51
C SER A 175 11.25 -15.33 -2.80
N VAL A 176 11.82 -15.53 -3.99
CA VAL A 176 12.48 -16.80 -4.37
C VAL A 176 13.73 -17.01 -3.53
N THR A 177 14.58 -16.00 -3.38
CA THR A 177 15.80 -16.07 -2.57
C THR A 177 15.49 -16.40 -1.11
N ASP A 178 14.46 -15.79 -0.52
CA ASP A 178 14.07 -16.07 0.86
C ASP A 178 13.58 -17.51 1.03
N LYS A 179 12.82 -18.04 0.06
CA LYS A 179 12.38 -19.44 0.05
C LYS A 179 13.55 -20.42 -0.08
N LEU A 180 14.53 -20.11 -0.93
CA LEU A 180 15.73 -20.94 -1.09
C LEU A 180 16.53 -21.00 0.21
N LYS A 181 16.77 -19.85 0.86
CA LYS A 181 17.45 -19.79 2.16
C LYS A 181 16.72 -20.60 3.24
N LEU A 182 15.38 -20.58 3.23
CA LEU A 182 14.60 -21.37 4.17
C LEU A 182 14.75 -22.88 3.91
N GLN A 183 14.73 -23.29 2.64
CA GLN A 183 14.93 -24.70 2.26
C GLN A 183 16.34 -25.20 2.63
N GLU A 184 17.36 -24.36 2.51
CA GLU A 184 18.73 -24.68 2.90
C GLU A 184 18.82 -24.91 4.42
N LYS A 185 18.27 -23.99 5.22
CA LYS A 185 18.19 -24.14 6.69
C LYS A 185 17.42 -25.38 7.12
N ASP A 186 16.29 -25.68 6.50
CA ASP A 186 15.49 -26.88 6.81
C ASP A 186 16.27 -28.18 6.52
N LYS A 187 17.13 -28.17 5.50
CA LYS A 187 18.00 -29.31 5.17
C LYS A 187 19.14 -29.44 6.18
N GLU A 188 19.74 -28.32 6.59
CA GLU A 188 20.77 -28.28 7.64
C GLU A 188 20.21 -28.80 8.97
N ASP A 189 19.07 -28.30 9.44
CA ASP A 189 18.44 -28.72 10.71
C ASP A 189 18.04 -30.20 10.72
N LYS A 190 17.61 -30.75 9.57
CA LYS A 190 17.31 -32.18 9.41
C LYS A 190 18.57 -33.04 9.31
N GLY A 191 19.66 -32.51 8.77
CA GLY A 191 20.99 -33.15 8.77
C GLY A 191 21.55 -33.27 10.18
N THR A 192 21.53 -32.18 10.95
CA THR A 192 22.03 -32.12 12.33
C THR A 192 21.25 -33.04 13.29
N LYS A 193 19.92 -33.20 13.08
CA LYS A 193 19.10 -34.16 13.85
C LYS A 193 19.36 -35.62 13.50
N LYS A 194 19.76 -35.93 12.26
CA LYS A 194 20.10 -37.31 11.85
C LYS A 194 21.44 -37.76 12.42
N GLU A 195 22.43 -36.88 12.53
CA GLU A 195 23.74 -37.21 13.13
C GLU A 195 23.65 -37.43 14.67
N GLY A 196 22.70 -36.79 15.35
CA GLY A 196 22.50 -36.97 16.80
C GLY A 196 21.83 -38.28 17.25
N THR A 197 21.39 -39.15 16.32
CA THR A 197 20.59 -40.35 16.66
C THR A 197 21.30 -41.68 16.33
N THR A 198 22.53 -41.67 15.79
CA THR A 198 23.21 -42.91 15.32
C THR A 198 24.39 -43.38 16.17
N THR A 199 24.53 -42.93 17.42
CA THR A 199 25.58 -43.41 18.34
C THR A 199 25.05 -43.69 19.74
N LYS A 200 24.11 -44.64 19.87
CA LYS A 200 23.82 -45.31 21.15
C LYS A 200 23.03 -46.60 20.94
N LYS A 201 23.69 -47.64 20.42
CA LYS A 201 23.34 -49.05 20.69
C LYS A 201 24.47 -49.97 20.25
N GLU A 202 24.77 -50.94 21.12
CA GLU A 202 25.78 -52.02 21.03
C GLU A 202 27.25 -51.55 21.10
N SER A 203 28.05 -51.93 22.10
CA SER A 203 28.21 -53.29 22.64
C SER A 203 28.49 -53.33 24.15
N ASP A 204 27.66 -54.06 24.89
CA ASP A 204 28.06 -54.68 26.16
C ASP A 204 27.95 -56.19 25.99
N SER A 205 29.10 -56.89 25.92
CA SER A 205 29.22 -58.32 26.25
C SER A 205 30.69 -58.72 26.43
N LYS A 206 31.19 -58.54 27.67
CA LYS A 206 32.03 -59.46 28.51
C LYS A 206 33.20 -60.30 27.90
N PRO A 207 34.09 -60.88 28.75
CA PRO A 207 34.88 -60.34 29.87
C PRO A 207 36.39 -60.76 29.75
N LYS A 208 37.31 -60.24 30.59
CA LYS A 208 38.51 -60.99 31.04
C LYS A 208 39.25 -60.32 32.21
N THR A 209 39.13 -60.98 33.36
CA THR A 209 40.11 -61.22 34.44
C THR A 209 41.50 -60.55 34.35
N MET A 210 41.89 -59.90 35.44
CA MET A 210 42.87 -60.43 36.40
C MET A 210 42.47 -60.04 37.82
#